data_AF-A0A243SGG4-F1
#
_entry.id   AF-A0A243SGG4-F1
#
_cell.length_a   1.000
_cell.length_b   1.000
_cell.length_c   1.000
_cell.angle_alpha   90.00
_cell.angle_beta   90.00
_cell.angle_gamma   90.00
#
_symmetry.space_group_name_H-M   'P 1'
#
loop_
_entity.id
_entity.type
_entity.pdbx_description
1 polymer ?
#
loop_
_entity_poly.entity_id
_entity_poly.type
_entity_poly.pdbx_seq_one_letter_code
_entity_poly.pdbx_strand_id
1 'polypeptide(L)'
;MKKTKKDKEIPNLHPKFFWDFRFDKIDWDGGYKMVIARIIERGGQDQIDEIVRFYGREKVITAVRDEIYFLPNYAIEDALKFFPELKKEEMYCYLNRKDKPYDWI
;
A
#
# COMPACT_ATOMS: atom_id res chain seq x y z
N MET A 1 -14.96 26.68 21.94
CA MET A 1 -13.77 26.65 21.06
C MET A 1 -14.18 26.03 19.73
N LYS A 2 -14.10 26.77 18.62
CA LYS A 2 -14.41 26.26 17.28
C LYS A 2 -13.27 25.33 16.87
N LYS A 3 -13.52 24.02 16.70
CA LYS A 3 -12.57 23.11 16.07
C LYS A 3 -12.35 23.60 14.63
N THR A 4 -11.20 24.21 14.35
CA THR A 4 -10.78 24.51 12.99
C THR A 4 -10.76 23.20 12.21
N LYS A 5 -11.45 23.13 11.07
CA LYS A 5 -11.34 22.01 10.13
C LYS A 5 -9.86 21.92 9.77
N LYS A 6 -9.17 20.89 10.27
CA LYS A 6 -7.84 20.54 9.81
C LYS A 6 -8.04 20.13 8.36
N ASP A 7 -7.51 20.91 7.41
CA ASP A 7 -7.53 20.50 6.01
C ASP A 7 -6.92 19.09 5.95
N LYS A 8 -7.71 18.12 5.47
CA LYS A 8 -7.23 16.76 5.34
C LYS A 8 -6.13 16.80 4.28
N GLU A 9 -4.90 16.58 4.72
CA GLU A 9 -3.76 16.42 3.81
C GLU A 9 -4.04 15.23 2.88
N ILE A 10 -3.72 15.39 1.60
CA ILE A 10 -3.87 14.37 0.56
C ILE A 10 -2.45 14.04 0.08
N PRO A 11 -2.10 12.75 -0.11
CA PRO A 11 -0.80 12.40 -0.63
C PRO A 11 -0.65 12.84 -2.09
N ASN A 12 0.55 13.28 -2.45
CA ASN A 12 0.91 13.71 -3.80
C ASN A 12 1.13 12.50 -4.73
N LEU A 13 0.04 11.80 -5.04
CA LEU A 13 0.04 10.62 -5.92
C LEU A 13 -0.72 10.91 -7.20
N HIS A 14 -0.16 10.48 -8.34
CA HIS A 14 -0.82 10.67 -9.63
C HIS A 14 -2.04 9.75 -9.78
N PRO A 15 -3.20 10.23 -10.29
CA PRO A 15 -4.42 9.43 -10.44
C PRO A 15 -4.26 8.13 -11.25
N LYS A 16 -3.25 8.06 -12.13
CA LYS A 16 -2.93 6.86 -12.94
C LYS A 16 -2.76 5.57 -12.12
N PHE A 17 -2.29 5.67 -10.87
CA PHE A 17 -2.12 4.50 -10.01
C PHE A 17 -3.46 3.91 -9.52
N PHE A 18 -4.53 4.71 -9.63
CA PHE A 18 -5.88 4.43 -9.13
C PHE A 18 -6.91 4.52 -10.27
N TRP A 19 -6.56 4.13 -11.50
CA TRP A 19 -7.41 4.31 -12.68
C TRP A 19 -8.80 3.65 -12.56
N ASP A 20 -8.95 2.65 -11.70
CA ASP A 20 -10.18 1.94 -11.40
C ASP A 20 -10.99 2.53 -10.22
N PHE A 21 -10.46 3.55 -9.54
CA PHE A 21 -11.12 4.25 -8.44
C PHE A 21 -11.50 5.68 -8.83
N ARG A 22 -12.56 6.19 -8.21
CA ARG A 22 -12.84 7.64 -8.21
C ARG A 22 -11.82 8.34 -7.32
N PHE A 23 -10.78 8.90 -7.92
CA PHE A 23 -9.63 9.49 -7.22
C PHE A 23 -10.03 10.56 -6.19
N ASP A 24 -11.02 11.39 -6.53
CA ASP A 24 -11.61 12.43 -5.68
C ASP A 24 -12.35 11.90 -4.44
N LYS A 25 -12.65 10.60 -4.40
CA LYS A 25 -13.39 9.94 -3.32
C LYS A 25 -12.58 8.90 -2.57
N ILE A 26 -11.27 8.83 -2.82
CA ILE A 26 -10.39 7.95 -2.06
C ILE A 26 -10.38 8.43 -0.60
N ASP A 27 -10.74 7.54 0.32
CA ASP A 27 -10.52 7.76 1.73
C ASP A 27 -9.05 7.51 2.04
N TRP A 28 -8.25 8.59 2.04
CA TRP A 28 -6.82 8.52 2.30
C TRP A 28 -6.49 8.05 3.72
N ASP A 29 -7.40 8.14 4.68
CA ASP A 29 -7.13 7.69 6.06
C ASP A 29 -7.62 6.25 6.27
N GLY A 30 -8.91 5.99 6.00
CA GLY A 30 -9.51 4.67 6.18
C GLY A 30 -9.12 3.64 5.10
N GLY A 31 -8.75 4.11 3.91
CA GLY A 31 -8.39 3.28 2.75
C GLY A 31 -6.89 3.02 2.59
N TYR A 32 -6.07 3.35 3.59
CA TYR A 32 -4.59 3.31 3.50
C TYR A 32 -4.04 1.98 2.99
N LYS A 33 -4.61 0.82 3.38
CA LYS A 33 -4.16 -0.50 2.90
C LYS A 33 -4.26 -0.65 1.38
N MET A 34 -5.36 -0.17 0.79
CA MET A 34 -5.55 -0.17 -0.66
C MET A 34 -4.54 0.76 -1.34
N VAL A 35 -4.33 1.95 -0.77
CA VAL A 35 -3.38 2.94 -1.30
C VAL A 35 -1.95 2.37 -1.28
N ILE A 36 -1.50 1.83 -0.15
CA ILE A 36 -0.18 1.22 -0.01
C ILE A 36 -0.02 0.05 -0.96
N ALA A 37 -0.98 -0.89 -1.00
CA ALA A 37 -0.92 -2.04 -1.91
C ALA A 37 -0.82 -1.61 -3.38
N ARG A 38 -1.59 -0.60 -3.79
CA ARG A 38 -1.55 -0.04 -5.15
C ARG A 38 -0.20 0.57 -5.51
N ILE A 39 0.39 1.31 -4.58
CA ILE A 39 1.69 1.95 -4.82
C ILE A 39 2.82 0.92 -4.82
N ILE A 40 2.78 -0.10 -3.95
CA ILE A 40 3.74 -1.21 -4.00
C ILE A 40 3.65 -1.95 -5.35
N GLU A 41 2.44 -2.19 -5.85
CA GLU A 41 2.22 -2.93 -7.10
C GLU A 41 2.62 -2.14 -8.36
N ARG A 42 2.42 -0.82 -8.39
CA ARG A 42 2.45 -0.03 -9.63
C ARG A 42 3.38 1.19 -9.59
N GLY A 43 3.84 1.59 -8.41
CA GLY A 43 4.64 2.79 -8.17
C GLY A 43 6.14 2.54 -8.23
N GLY A 44 6.90 3.64 -8.31
CA GLY A 44 8.36 3.64 -8.13
C GLY A 44 8.77 4.26 -6.79
N GLN A 45 10.07 4.47 -6.62
CA GLN A 45 10.66 5.03 -5.38
C GLN A 45 9.98 6.32 -4.94
N ASP A 46 9.73 7.27 -5.85
CA ASP A 46 9.07 8.55 -5.52
C ASP A 46 7.68 8.36 -4.88
N GLN A 47 6.91 7.38 -5.33
CA GLN A 47 5.59 7.11 -4.76
C GLN A 47 5.69 6.38 -3.43
N ILE A 48 6.69 5.50 -3.28
CA ILE A 48 7.00 4.83 -2.02
C ILE A 48 7.38 5.87 -0.96
N ASP A 49 8.25 6.80 -1.31
CA ASP A 49 8.67 7.89 -0.43
C ASP A 49 7.48 8.77 -0.04
N GLU A 50 6.55 9.03 -0.96
CA GLU A 50 5.33 9.78 -0.68
C GLU A 50 4.39 9.05 0.30
N ILE A 51 4.15 7.75 0.13
CA ILE A 51 3.30 7.00 1.09
C ILE A 51 4.00 6.88 2.45
N VAL A 52 5.33 6.82 2.50
CA VAL A 52 6.11 6.81 3.75
C VAL A 52 6.03 8.18 4.44
N ARG A 53 6.16 9.28 3.70
CA ARG A 53 5.99 10.65 4.22
C ARG A 53 4.57 10.86 4.77
N PHE A 54 3.57 10.38 4.04
CA PHE A 54 2.16 10.62 4.36
C PHE A 54 1.64 9.74 5.51
N TYR A 55 1.90 8.42 5.46
CA TYR A 55 1.40 7.47 6.47
C TYR A 55 2.37 7.20 7.62
N GLY A 56 3.66 7.49 7.44
CA GLY A 56 4.73 7.06 8.32
C GLY A 56 5.26 5.67 7.94
N ARG A 57 6.60 5.51 8.00
CA ARG A 57 7.29 4.27 7.62
C ARG A 57 6.76 3.04 8.36
N GLU A 58 6.59 3.14 9.68
CA GLU A 58 6.11 2.03 10.52
C GLU A 58 4.71 1.56 10.10
N LYS A 59 3.79 2.49 9.80
CA LYS A 59 2.44 2.17 9.32
C LYS A 59 2.49 1.48 7.96
N VAL A 60 3.34 1.94 7.05
CA VAL A 60 3.52 1.33 5.73
C VAL A 60 4.04 -0.10 5.86
N ILE A 61 5.11 -0.32 6.63
CA ILE A 61 5.70 -1.65 6.85
C ILE A 61 4.69 -2.59 7.52
N THR A 62 3.98 -2.13 8.55
CA THR A 62 2.94 -2.90 9.25
C THR A 62 1.82 -3.29 8.29
N ALA A 63 1.34 -2.37 7.45
CA ALA A 63 0.31 -2.69 6.46
C ALA A 63 0.78 -3.77 5.46
N VAL A 64 2.00 -3.65 4.95
CA VAL A 64 2.57 -4.61 3.98
C VAL A 64 2.82 -5.98 4.61
N ARG A 65 3.32 -6.02 5.86
CA ARG A 65 3.61 -7.27 6.56
C ARG A 65 2.35 -7.95 7.08
N ASP A 66 1.47 -7.22 7.76
CA ASP A 66 0.47 -7.83 8.64
C ASP A 66 -0.97 -7.71 8.10
N GLU A 67 -1.27 -6.74 7.25
CA GLU A 67 -2.67 -6.35 7.00
C GLU A 67 -3.15 -6.50 5.55
N ILE A 68 -2.25 -6.42 4.58
CA ILE A 68 -2.58 -6.58 3.17
C ILE A 68 -2.78 -8.08 2.88
N TYR A 69 -4.00 -8.41 2.46
CA TYR A 69 -4.43 -9.80 2.22
C TYR A 69 -3.87 -10.40 0.91
N PHE A 70 -3.59 -9.56 -0.08
CA PHE A 70 -3.13 -9.98 -1.40
C PHE A 70 -2.21 -8.93 -2.05
N LEU A 71 -1.10 -9.40 -2.62
CA LEU A 71 -0.21 -8.68 -3.53
C LEU A 71 0.30 -9.67 -4.58
N PRO A 72 0.30 -9.42 -5.90
CA PRO A 72 0.89 -10.36 -6.86
C PRO A 72 2.38 -10.64 -6.56
N ASN A 73 2.93 -11.76 -7.05
CA ASN A 73 4.31 -12.16 -6.72
C ASN A 73 5.33 -11.07 -7.06
N TYR A 74 5.21 -10.42 -8.21
CA TYR A 74 6.10 -9.31 -8.58
C TYR A 74 6.02 -8.14 -7.58
N ALA A 75 4.83 -7.84 -7.04
CA ALA A 75 4.65 -6.77 -6.05
C ALA A 75 5.20 -7.16 -4.68
N ILE A 76 5.24 -8.45 -4.34
CA ILE A 76 5.96 -8.93 -3.15
C ILE A 76 7.46 -8.69 -3.34
N GLU A 77 8.02 -9.05 -4.50
CA GLU A 77 9.43 -8.79 -4.80
C GLU A 77 9.74 -7.28 -4.79
N ASP A 78 8.85 -6.45 -5.31
CA ASP A 78 9.01 -4.99 -5.24
C ASP A 78 8.93 -4.46 -3.81
N ALA A 79 8.03 -4.99 -2.97
CA ALA A 79 7.99 -4.66 -1.55
C ALA A 79 9.33 -4.97 -0.84
N LEU A 80 9.95 -6.13 -1.14
CA LEU A 80 11.25 -6.50 -0.58
C LEU A 80 12.39 -5.59 -1.08
N LYS A 81 12.31 -5.07 -2.31
CA LYS A 81 13.28 -4.09 -2.83
C LYS A 81 13.14 -2.74 -2.12
N PHE A 82 11.92 -2.27 -1.93
CA PHE A 82 11.64 -0.97 -1.29
C PHE A 82 11.87 -0.99 0.23
N PHE A 83 11.63 -2.14 0.86
CA PHE A 83 11.77 -2.33 2.31
C PHE A 83 12.58 -3.60 2.58
N PRO A 84 13.93 -3.53 2.53
CA PRO A 84 14.80 -4.68 2.76
C PRO A 84 14.69 -5.31 4.16
N GLU A 85 14.06 -4.63 5.12
CA GLU A 85 13.73 -5.18 6.43
C GLU A 85 12.57 -6.19 6.42
N LEU A 86 11.77 -6.23 5.35
CA LEU A 86 10.70 -7.20 5.20
C LEU A 86 11.25 -8.57 4.81
N LYS A 87 10.55 -9.62 5.24
CA LYS A 87 10.72 -10.98 4.74
C LYS A 87 9.38 -11.48 4.24
N LYS A 88 9.35 -12.09 3.06
CA LYS A 88 8.10 -12.59 2.49
C LYS A 88 7.45 -13.64 3.39
N GLU A 89 8.23 -14.41 4.13
CA GLU A 89 7.76 -15.42 5.09
C GLU A 89 7.01 -14.80 6.29
N GLU A 90 7.13 -13.50 6.50
CA GLU A 90 6.41 -12.74 7.54
C GLU A 90 5.19 -11.99 6.95
N MET A 91 5.02 -11.96 5.62
CA MET A 91 3.96 -11.21 4.95
C MET A 91 2.65 -12.00 4.88
N TYR A 92 1.56 -11.43 5.39
CA TYR A 92 0.24 -12.05 5.41
C TYR A 92 -0.23 -12.46 4.01
N CYS A 93 -0.05 -11.59 3.00
CA CYS A 93 -0.41 -11.90 1.62
C CYS A 93 0.38 -13.06 1.00
N TYR A 94 1.61 -13.28 1.44
CA TYR A 94 2.43 -14.40 0.99
C TYR A 94 1.98 -15.70 1.66
N LEU A 95 1.87 -15.69 2.99
CA LEU A 95 1.44 -16.85 3.78
C LEU A 95 0.05 -17.33 3.39
N ASN A 96 -0.88 -16.40 3.10
CA ASN A 96 -2.23 -16.73 2.66
C ASN A 96 -2.28 -17.49 1.30
N ARG A 97 -1.22 -17.42 0.49
CA ARG A 97 -1.17 -18.03 -0.86
C ARG A 97 -0.15 -19.14 -1.03
N LYS A 98 0.85 -19.26 -0.15
CA LYS A 98 2.01 -20.16 -0.29
C LYS A 98 1.64 -21.59 -0.71
N ASP A 99 0.53 -22.11 -0.21
CA ASP A 99 0.10 -23.49 -0.43
C ASP A 99 -1.20 -23.61 -1.27
N LYS A 100 -1.59 -22.54 -1.97
CA LYS A 100 -2.79 -22.52 -2.82
C LYS A 100 -2.38 -22.58 -4.29
N PRO A 101 -3.02 -23.44 -5.11
CA PRO A 101 -2.80 -23.41 -6.56
C PRO A 101 -3.13 -22.03 -7.12
N TYR A 102 -2.43 -21.63 -8.17
CA TYR A 102 -2.88 -20.54 -9.03
C TYR A 102 -4.12 -21.04 -9.77
N ASP A 103 -5.29 -20.94 -9.14
CA ASP A 103 -6.55 -21.04 -9.87
C ASP A 103 -6.71 -19.71 -10.60
N TRP A 104 -6.29 -19.71 -11.86
CA TRP A 104 -6.58 -18.67 -12.83
C TRP A 104 -8.11 -18.63 -12.98
N ILE A 105 -8.69 -17.43 -12.87
CA ILE A 105 -9.96 -17.14 -13.54
C ILE A 105 -9.70 -17.29 -15.05
#